data_AF-A0A958RJ88-F1
#
_entry.id   AF-A0A958RJ88-F1
#
_cell.length_a   1.000
_cell.length_b   1.000
_cell.length_c   1.000
_cell.angle_alpha   90.00
_cell.angle_beta   90.00
_cell.angle_gamma   90.00
#
_symmetry.space_group_name_H-M   'P 1'
#
loop_
_entity.id
_entity.type
_entity.pdbx_description
1 polymer ?
#
loop_
_entity_poly.entity_id
_entity_poly.type
_entity_poly.pdbx_seq_one_letter_code
_entity_poly.pdbx_strand_id
1 'polypeptide(L)'
;MSKWFLSFDEDVSGPFSTEEVKAKMALGLPESCLIWGRAQDDWRSLGWWEKELPTLLESHHHAVEIRKWHFAHDGQSHGPMSREDLINGLGKLASFQGVMLWCKGMKGWAPVYEFHDVMDEIGVNRREHPRARIKGTVTIHKDDLITIAQLHSVSQGGLGITGLSGVIPGQEIQMEIKSPSLAEPIRVKGEVRYHTESGYTGVQFSQISTESKSILIDYIKHSALTTIKEAA
;
A
#
# COMPACT_ATOMS: atom_id res chain seq x y z
N MET A 1 9.52 4.16 12.94
CA MET A 1 8.47 4.77 13.77
C MET A 1 7.12 4.17 13.41
N SER A 2 6.29 3.85 14.40
CA SER A 2 4.92 3.35 14.19
C SER A 2 4.03 4.45 13.62
N LYS A 3 3.18 4.07 12.66
CA LYS A 3 2.21 4.97 12.02
C LYS A 3 0.81 4.56 12.41
N TRP A 4 0.02 5.52 12.87
CA TRP A 4 -1.34 5.33 13.36
C TRP A 4 -2.34 6.09 12.48
N PHE A 5 -3.55 5.57 12.39
CA PHE A 5 -4.65 6.18 11.68
C PHE A 5 -5.84 6.29 12.63
N LEU A 6 -6.56 7.41 12.54
CA LEU A 6 -7.75 7.68 13.35
C LEU A 6 -8.96 7.69 12.43
N SER A 7 -10.02 6.97 12.80
CA SER A 7 -11.31 6.96 12.10
C SER A 7 -12.38 7.60 12.97
N PHE A 8 -13.16 8.52 12.41
CA PHE A 8 -14.36 9.07 13.02
C PHE A 8 -15.36 9.39 11.90
N ASP A 9 -16.61 8.96 12.07
CA ASP A 9 -17.69 9.17 11.07
C ASP A 9 -17.31 8.71 9.65
N GLU A 10 -16.73 7.50 9.56
CA GLU A 10 -16.20 6.89 8.32
C GLU A 10 -15.01 7.63 7.68
N ASP A 11 -14.63 8.79 8.19
CA ASP A 11 -13.43 9.53 7.78
C ASP A 11 -12.19 9.02 8.49
N VAL A 12 -11.18 8.62 7.70
CA VAL A 12 -9.86 8.18 8.19
C VAL A 12 -8.83 9.27 7.99
N SER A 13 -8.10 9.60 9.05
CA SER A 13 -7.03 10.58 9.08
C SER A 13 -5.71 9.98 9.56
N GLY A 14 -4.60 10.50 9.04
CA GLY A 14 -3.24 10.00 9.31
C GLY A 14 -2.39 9.91 8.04
N PRO A 15 -1.19 9.29 8.09
CA PRO A 15 -0.62 8.64 9.26
C PRO A 15 -0.12 9.65 10.30
N PHE A 16 -0.31 9.33 11.57
CA PHE A 16 0.21 10.08 12.72
C PHE A 16 1.29 9.29 13.47
N SER A 17 2.20 10.01 14.12
CA SER A 17 3.09 9.43 15.13
C SER A 17 2.34 9.11 16.43
N THR A 18 2.95 8.32 17.30
CA THR A 18 2.39 8.02 18.63
C THR A 18 2.15 9.30 19.44
N GLU A 19 3.06 10.25 19.33
CA GLU A 19 3.06 11.54 20.02
C GLU A 19 1.94 12.44 19.47
N GLU A 20 1.74 12.46 18.16
CA GLU A 20 0.66 13.20 17.50
C GLU A 20 -0.72 12.66 17.90
N VAL A 21 -0.87 11.34 17.98
CA VAL A 21 -2.13 10.73 18.47
C VAL A 21 -2.39 11.11 19.93
N LYS A 22 -1.38 11.00 20.81
CA LYS A 22 -1.52 11.41 22.23
C LYS A 22 -1.89 12.88 22.37
N ALA A 23 -1.27 13.75 21.58
CA ALA A 23 -1.59 15.17 21.57
C ALA A 23 -3.05 15.42 21.13
N LYS A 24 -3.53 14.69 20.11
CA LYS A 24 -4.93 14.78 19.68
C LYS A 24 -5.90 14.26 20.73
N MET A 25 -5.59 13.16 21.41
CA MET A 25 -6.41 12.64 22.51
C MET A 25 -6.54 13.66 23.64
N ALA A 26 -5.45 14.34 24.01
CA ALA A 26 -5.46 15.39 25.03
C ALA A 26 -6.32 16.62 24.64
N LEU A 27 -6.47 16.88 23.34
CA LEU A 27 -7.34 17.94 22.82
C LEU A 27 -8.83 17.55 22.77
N GLY A 28 -9.18 16.30 23.07
CA GLY A 28 -10.55 15.81 23.12
C GLY A 28 -11.03 15.23 21.78
N LEU A 29 -10.55 14.02 21.46
CA LEU A 29 -11.14 13.24 20.36
C LEU A 29 -12.49 12.64 20.77
N PRO A 30 -13.43 12.46 19.84
CA PRO A 30 -14.70 11.77 20.10
C PRO A 30 -14.48 10.35 20.62
N GLU A 31 -15.32 9.87 21.54
CA GLU A 31 -15.20 8.51 22.10
C GLU A 31 -15.42 7.40 21.05
N SER A 32 -16.20 7.68 20.01
CA SER A 32 -16.41 6.77 18.87
C SER A 32 -15.22 6.74 17.92
N CYS A 33 -14.17 7.54 18.15
CA CYS A 33 -12.99 7.53 17.32
C CYS A 33 -12.25 6.21 17.50
N LEU A 34 -12.00 5.55 16.37
CA LEU A 34 -11.25 4.32 16.30
C LEU A 34 -9.82 4.61 15.86
N ILE A 35 -8.90 3.76 16.27
CA ILE A 35 -7.50 3.81 15.90
C ILE A 35 -7.06 2.49 15.31
N TRP A 36 -6.23 2.59 14.28
CA TRP A 36 -5.61 1.46 13.65
C TRP A 36 -4.12 1.72 13.42
N GLY A 37 -3.33 0.65 13.44
CA GLY A 37 -1.90 0.66 13.19
C GLY A 37 -1.47 -0.72 12.76
N ARG A 38 -0.31 -0.81 12.10
CA ARG A 38 0.14 -2.02 11.38
C ARG A 38 0.15 -3.31 12.22
N ALA A 39 0.35 -3.21 13.52
CA ALA A 39 0.39 -4.37 14.43
C ALA A 39 -1.01 -4.86 14.88
N GLN A 40 -2.09 -4.31 14.32
CA GLN A 40 -3.48 -4.60 14.71
C GLN A 40 -4.25 -5.25 13.56
N ASP A 41 -5.07 -6.25 13.88
CA ASP A 41 -5.93 -6.95 12.90
C ASP A 41 -7.18 -6.15 12.52
N ASP A 42 -7.60 -5.19 13.35
CA ASP A 42 -8.82 -4.41 13.15
C ASP A 42 -8.74 -3.04 13.85
N TRP A 43 -9.65 -2.13 13.51
CA TRP A 43 -9.86 -0.85 14.19
C TRP A 43 -10.24 -1.08 15.66
N ARG A 44 -9.58 -0.37 16.56
CA ARG A 44 -9.80 -0.47 18.02
C ARG A 44 -10.15 0.87 18.61
N SER A 45 -10.69 0.88 19.83
CA SER A 45 -10.95 2.13 20.54
C SER A 45 -9.63 2.77 21.00
N LEU A 46 -9.64 4.10 21.15
CA LEU A 46 -8.49 4.84 21.68
C LEU A 46 -8.09 4.38 23.10
N GLY A 47 -9.06 4.03 23.94
CA GLY A 47 -8.79 3.50 25.28
C GLY A 47 -8.12 2.12 25.28
N TRP A 48 -8.46 1.26 24.32
CA TRP A 48 -7.74 0.00 24.12
C TRP A 48 -6.30 0.27 23.66
N TRP A 49 -6.12 1.19 22.71
CA TRP A 49 -4.81 1.50 22.15
C TRP A 49 -3.85 2.05 23.18
N GLU A 50 -4.30 2.98 24.04
CA GLU A 50 -3.46 3.54 25.10
C GLU A 50 -2.94 2.44 26.05
N LYS A 51 -3.77 1.45 26.35
CA LYS A 51 -3.42 0.31 27.21
C LYS A 51 -2.44 -0.66 26.54
N GLU A 52 -2.65 -0.98 25.27
CA GLU A 52 -1.85 -1.97 24.53
C GLU A 52 -0.63 -1.38 23.81
N LEU A 53 -0.48 -0.05 23.84
CA LEU A 53 0.60 0.67 23.16
C LEU A 53 2.01 0.11 23.47
N PRO A 54 2.38 -0.23 24.72
CA PRO A 54 3.69 -0.81 25.00
C PRO A 54 3.94 -2.13 24.22
N THR A 55 2.97 -3.04 24.25
CA THR A 55 3.01 -4.33 23.53
C THR A 55 3.04 -4.15 22.01
N LEU A 56 2.29 -3.17 21.48
CA LEU A 56 2.26 -2.84 20.06
C LEU A 56 3.58 -2.24 19.56
N LEU A 57 4.28 -1.49 20.41
CA LEU A 57 5.60 -0.96 20.09
C LEU A 57 6.65 -2.08 20.07
N GLU A 58 6.64 -2.98 21.05
CA GLU A 58 7.57 -4.13 21.11
C GLU A 58 7.41 -5.08 19.92
N SER A 59 6.17 -5.39 19.52
CA SER A 59 5.87 -6.23 18.36
C SER A 59 6.27 -5.57 17.02
N HIS A 60 6.11 -4.24 16.89
CA HIS A 60 6.56 -3.50 15.71
C HIS A 60 8.09 -3.52 15.59
N HIS A 61 8.82 -3.44 16.70
CA HIS A 61 10.28 -3.58 16.69
C HIS A 61 10.71 -4.97 16.20
N HIS A 62 10.05 -6.04 16.66
CA HIS A 62 10.33 -7.40 16.18
C HIS A 62 9.99 -7.62 14.71
N ALA A 63 8.86 -7.12 14.20
CA ALA A 63 8.46 -7.32 12.81
C ALA A 63 9.40 -6.63 11.81
N VAL A 64 9.88 -5.43 12.13
CA VAL A 64 10.85 -4.68 11.30
C VAL A 64 12.21 -5.38 11.23
N GLU A 65 12.62 -6.08 12.29
CA GLU A 65 13.90 -6.83 12.32
C GLU A 65 13.88 -8.15 11.51
N ILE A 66 12.71 -8.69 11.13
CA ILE A 66 12.62 -10.05 10.60
C ILE A 66 12.65 -10.12 9.05
N ARG A 67 12.32 -9.04 8.32
CA ARG A 67 12.38 -9.05 6.84
C ARG A 67 13.78 -8.81 6.30
N LYS A 68 14.48 -9.92 6.13
CA LYS A 68 15.76 -10.02 5.43
C LYS A 68 15.57 -9.96 3.91
N TRP A 69 15.77 -8.77 3.35
CA TRP A 69 15.78 -8.52 1.91
C TRP A 69 17.09 -8.98 1.27
N HIS A 70 17.00 -9.38 0.02
CA HIS A 70 18.14 -9.60 -0.85
C HIS A 70 17.89 -8.89 -2.18
N PHE A 71 18.95 -8.41 -2.81
CA PHE A 71 18.90 -7.98 -4.22
C PHE A 71 20.03 -8.63 -4.99
N ALA A 72 19.80 -8.96 -6.25
CA ALA A 72 20.81 -9.47 -7.16
C ALA A 72 21.04 -8.47 -8.29
N HIS A 73 22.30 -8.22 -8.62
CA HIS A 73 22.74 -7.33 -9.69
C HIS A 73 24.10 -7.84 -10.21
N ASP A 74 24.31 -7.78 -11.53
CA ASP A 74 25.55 -8.24 -12.18
C ASP A 74 26.00 -9.66 -11.79
N GLY A 75 25.03 -10.56 -11.62
CA GLY A 75 25.29 -11.96 -11.25
C GLY A 75 25.69 -12.18 -9.79
N GLN A 76 25.72 -11.13 -8.97
CA GLN A 76 25.98 -11.21 -7.53
C GLN A 76 24.69 -11.00 -6.75
N SER A 77 24.55 -11.73 -5.64
CA SER A 77 23.45 -11.55 -4.69
C SER A 77 23.96 -10.86 -3.44
N HIS A 78 23.25 -9.84 -2.99
CA HIS A 78 23.52 -9.06 -1.79
C HIS A 78 22.41 -9.27 -0.78
N GLY A 79 22.78 -9.35 0.51
CA GLY A 79 21.86 -9.60 1.62
C GLY A 79 22.32 -10.80 2.46
N PRO A 80 21.58 -11.13 3.54
CA PRO A 80 20.33 -10.51 3.97
C PRO A 80 20.51 -9.10 4.53
N MET A 81 19.58 -8.18 4.24
CA MET A 81 19.63 -6.79 4.72
C MET A 81 18.26 -6.24 5.13
N SER A 82 18.26 -5.11 5.83
CA SER A 82 17.03 -4.39 6.15
C SER A 82 16.45 -3.72 4.89
N ARG A 83 15.19 -3.27 4.96
CA ARG A 83 14.61 -2.49 3.86
C ARG A 83 15.33 -1.15 3.67
N GLU A 84 15.76 -0.52 4.75
CA GLU A 84 16.53 0.73 4.68
C GLU A 84 17.86 0.52 3.95
N ASP A 85 18.58 -0.54 4.29
CA ASP A 85 19.82 -0.92 3.60
C ASP A 85 19.58 -1.29 2.14
N LEU A 86 18.45 -1.93 1.83
CA LEU A 86 18.04 -2.22 0.46
C LEU A 86 17.87 -0.92 -0.34
N ILE A 87 17.09 0.04 0.16
CA ILE A 87 16.87 1.33 -0.51
C ILE A 87 18.21 2.06 -0.70
N ASN A 88 19.04 2.11 0.35
CA ASN A 88 20.37 2.72 0.29
C ASN A 88 21.31 2.03 -0.69
N GLY A 89 21.24 0.70 -0.81
CA GLY A 89 22.01 -0.09 -1.76
C GLY A 89 21.58 0.16 -3.20
N LEU A 90 20.27 0.09 -3.45
CA LEU A 90 19.68 0.32 -4.78
C LEU A 90 19.87 1.76 -5.26
N GLY A 91 19.77 2.74 -4.37
CA GLY A 91 19.95 4.16 -4.70
C GLY A 91 21.36 4.52 -5.19
N LYS A 92 22.34 3.63 -4.98
CA LYS A 92 23.72 3.80 -5.48
C LYS A 92 23.94 3.23 -6.88
N LEU A 93 22.99 2.46 -7.41
CA LEU A 93 23.12 1.84 -8.73
C LEU A 93 22.88 2.87 -9.82
N ALA A 94 23.77 2.89 -10.83
CA ALA A 94 23.60 3.73 -12.01
C ALA A 94 22.50 3.19 -12.95
N SER A 95 22.20 1.89 -12.87
CA SER A 95 21.18 1.20 -13.66
C SER A 95 20.46 0.15 -12.83
N PHE A 96 19.16 0.01 -13.09
CA PHE A 96 18.30 -1.02 -12.48
C PHE A 96 18.06 -2.22 -13.40
N GLN A 97 18.69 -2.21 -14.58
CA GLN A 97 18.55 -3.30 -15.53
C GLN A 97 19.12 -4.59 -14.93
N GLY A 98 18.35 -5.67 -15.00
CA GLY A 98 18.74 -6.97 -14.44
C GLY A 98 18.77 -7.03 -12.92
N VAL A 99 18.34 -5.96 -12.22
CA VAL A 99 18.23 -5.99 -10.76
C VAL A 99 17.00 -6.81 -10.36
N MET A 100 17.23 -7.82 -9.54
CA MET A 100 16.19 -8.70 -9.01
C MET A 100 16.12 -8.54 -7.50
N LEU A 101 14.91 -8.55 -6.93
CA LEU A 101 14.67 -8.55 -5.50
C LEU A 101 14.13 -9.89 -5.04
N TRP A 102 14.47 -10.25 -3.81
CA TRP A 102 13.85 -11.36 -3.11
C TRP A 102 13.74 -11.03 -1.62
N CYS A 103 12.62 -11.41 -1.01
CA CYS A 103 12.47 -11.43 0.43
C CYS A 103 11.80 -12.73 0.88
N LYS A 104 12.00 -13.05 2.16
CA LYS A 104 11.40 -14.24 2.78
C LYS A 104 9.88 -14.24 2.56
N GLY A 105 9.37 -15.29 1.92
CA GLY A 105 7.95 -15.44 1.56
C GLY A 105 7.66 -15.35 0.06
N MET A 106 8.62 -14.91 -0.76
CA MET A 106 8.49 -14.92 -2.21
C MET A 106 8.80 -16.30 -2.83
N LYS A 107 8.05 -16.70 -3.86
CA LYS A 107 8.25 -17.95 -4.60
C LYS A 107 9.57 -17.99 -5.39
N GLY A 108 10.13 -16.83 -5.72
CA GLY A 108 11.36 -16.69 -6.48
C GLY A 108 11.76 -15.23 -6.57
N TRP A 109 12.91 -14.95 -7.19
CA TRP A 109 13.37 -13.60 -7.46
C TRP A 109 12.42 -12.89 -8.42
N ALA A 110 12.16 -11.60 -8.19
CA ALA A 110 11.35 -10.78 -9.09
C ALA A 110 12.11 -9.50 -9.48
N PRO A 111 11.97 -8.99 -10.71
CA PRO A 111 12.61 -7.74 -11.13
C PRO A 111 12.28 -6.58 -10.19
N VAL A 112 13.26 -5.71 -9.90
CA VAL A 112 13.07 -4.54 -9.02
C VAL A 112 11.92 -3.63 -9.48
N TYR A 113 11.65 -3.60 -10.79
CA TYR A 113 10.57 -2.81 -11.38
C TYR A 113 9.17 -3.26 -10.96
N GLU A 114 9.02 -4.50 -10.49
CA GLU A 114 7.74 -4.99 -9.96
C GLU A 114 7.44 -4.42 -8.57
N PHE A 115 8.45 -3.87 -7.88
CA PHE A 115 8.34 -3.28 -6.55
C PHE A 115 8.24 -1.77 -6.65
N HIS A 116 7.07 -1.27 -7.07
CA HIS A 116 6.91 0.16 -7.31
C HIS A 116 7.08 1.02 -6.05
N ASP A 117 6.82 0.48 -4.86
CA ASP A 117 7.10 1.18 -3.60
C ASP A 117 8.60 1.38 -3.39
N VAL A 118 9.42 0.36 -3.73
CA VAL A 118 10.88 0.46 -3.71
C VAL A 118 11.36 1.45 -4.77
N MET A 119 10.83 1.38 -5.99
CA MET A 119 11.18 2.28 -7.10
C MET A 119 10.82 3.74 -6.81
N ASP A 120 9.67 3.98 -6.17
CA ASP A 120 9.26 5.32 -5.75
C ASP A 120 10.19 5.88 -4.67
N GLU A 121 10.60 5.04 -3.72
CA GLU A 121 11.45 5.44 -2.59
C GLU A 121 12.90 5.72 -3.01
N ILE A 122 13.40 5.07 -4.06
CA ILE A 122 14.69 5.41 -4.70
C ILE A 122 14.56 6.57 -5.71
N GLY A 123 13.36 7.11 -5.93
CA GLY A 123 13.14 8.28 -6.79
C GLY A 123 13.09 8.01 -8.30
N VAL A 124 12.84 6.77 -8.74
CA VAL A 124 12.85 6.39 -10.16
C VAL A 124 11.46 5.98 -10.65
N ASN A 125 10.83 6.80 -11.49
CA ASN A 125 9.49 6.54 -12.04
C ASN A 125 9.55 6.17 -13.53
N ARG A 126 9.22 4.91 -13.88
CA ARG A 126 9.15 4.38 -15.26
C ARG A 126 7.79 3.75 -15.61
N ARG A 127 6.71 4.19 -14.98
CA ARG A 127 5.38 3.57 -15.16
C ARG A 127 4.92 3.66 -16.62
N GLU A 128 4.54 2.53 -17.22
CA GLU A 128 3.92 2.51 -18.56
C GLU A 128 2.62 3.32 -18.63
N HIS A 129 1.92 3.41 -17.49
CA HIS A 129 0.67 4.12 -17.37
C HIS A 129 0.72 5.09 -16.19
N PRO A 130 0.30 6.36 -16.38
CA PRO A 130 0.19 7.29 -15.28
C PRO A 130 -0.77 6.74 -14.22
N ARG A 131 -0.39 6.94 -12.95
CA ARG A 131 -1.22 6.62 -11.79
C ARG A 131 -1.73 7.91 -11.17
N ALA A 132 -2.99 7.90 -10.75
CA ALA A 132 -3.56 8.95 -9.94
C ALA A 132 -3.81 8.42 -8.51
N ARG A 133 -3.58 9.29 -7.53
CA ARG A 133 -4.09 9.03 -6.17
C ARG A 133 -5.60 9.14 -6.22
N ILE A 134 -6.28 8.21 -5.56
CA ILE A 134 -7.74 8.19 -5.47
C ILE A 134 -8.13 7.71 -4.08
N LYS A 135 -9.17 8.33 -3.52
CA LYS A 135 -9.77 7.89 -2.25
C LYS A 135 -10.91 6.94 -2.55
N GLY A 136 -10.98 5.82 -1.85
CA GLY A 136 -12.04 4.84 -2.07
C GLY A 136 -11.74 3.52 -1.37
N THR A 137 -12.58 2.53 -1.63
CA THR A 137 -12.42 1.18 -1.11
C THR A 137 -12.39 0.17 -2.25
N VAL A 138 -11.82 -0.99 -1.97
CA VAL A 138 -11.84 -2.14 -2.86
C VAL A 138 -12.42 -3.31 -2.08
N THR A 139 -13.55 -3.83 -2.55
CA THR A 139 -14.16 -5.04 -2.01
C THR A 139 -13.61 -6.25 -2.77
N ILE A 140 -12.97 -7.16 -2.06
CA ILE A 140 -12.46 -8.43 -2.59
C ILE A 140 -13.41 -9.54 -2.17
N HIS A 141 -13.82 -10.36 -3.15
CA HIS A 141 -14.68 -11.53 -2.92
C HIS A 141 -13.85 -12.80 -3.06
N LYS A 142 -13.70 -13.59 -1.98
CA LYS A 142 -12.98 -14.86 -1.99
C LYS A 142 -13.66 -15.88 -1.07
N ASP A 143 -14.04 -17.04 -1.61
CA ASP A 143 -14.50 -18.21 -0.85
C ASP A 143 -15.51 -17.88 0.26
N ASP A 144 -16.57 -17.13 -0.09
CA ASP A 144 -17.62 -16.57 0.81
C ASP A 144 -17.17 -15.51 1.84
N LEU A 145 -15.89 -15.17 1.90
CA LEU A 145 -15.38 -14.02 2.64
C LEU A 145 -15.38 -12.75 1.78
N ILE A 146 -15.84 -11.65 2.39
CA ILE A 146 -15.74 -10.31 1.83
C ILE A 146 -14.67 -9.56 2.62
N THR A 147 -13.63 -9.11 1.92
CA THR A 147 -12.58 -8.26 2.51
C THR A 147 -12.66 -6.87 1.90
N ILE A 148 -12.63 -5.84 2.74
CA ILE A 148 -12.61 -4.45 2.28
C ILE A 148 -11.20 -3.89 2.50
N ALA A 149 -10.58 -3.46 1.41
CA ALA A 149 -9.26 -2.84 1.40
C ALA A 149 -9.36 -1.36 1.04
N GLN A 150 -8.39 -0.56 1.49
CA GLN A 150 -8.33 0.86 1.22
C GLN A 150 -7.67 1.12 -0.15
N LEU A 151 -8.34 1.84 -1.03
CA LEU A 151 -7.79 2.25 -2.32
C LEU A 151 -6.84 3.45 -2.11
N HIS A 152 -5.65 3.38 -2.71
CA HIS A 152 -4.66 4.45 -2.68
C HIS A 152 -4.38 5.06 -4.05
N SER A 153 -4.33 4.21 -5.08
CA SER A 153 -4.00 4.66 -6.43
C SER A 153 -4.61 3.77 -7.48
N VAL A 154 -4.87 4.34 -8.65
CA VAL A 154 -5.35 3.64 -9.84
C VAL A 154 -4.54 4.05 -11.06
N SER A 155 -4.41 3.12 -11.99
CA SER A 155 -4.00 3.34 -13.38
C SER A 155 -4.97 2.62 -14.30
N GLN A 156 -4.82 2.80 -15.61
CA GLN A 156 -5.56 1.99 -16.60
C GLN A 156 -5.18 0.50 -16.60
N GLY A 157 -4.12 0.09 -15.89
CA GLY A 157 -3.61 -1.28 -15.88
C GLY A 157 -3.57 -1.94 -14.50
N GLY A 158 -3.96 -1.25 -13.44
CA GLY A 158 -3.90 -1.80 -12.09
C GLY A 158 -4.18 -0.77 -11.00
N LEU A 159 -4.16 -1.24 -9.76
CA LEU A 159 -4.42 -0.44 -8.57
C LEU A 159 -3.42 -0.75 -7.45
N GLY A 160 -3.33 0.19 -6.51
CA GLY A 160 -2.61 0.02 -5.26
C GLY A 160 -3.56 0.18 -4.09
N ILE A 161 -3.55 -0.80 -3.19
CA ILE A 161 -4.44 -0.88 -2.02
C ILE A 161 -3.65 -1.17 -0.73
N THR A 162 -4.24 -0.87 0.41
CA THR A 162 -3.77 -1.29 1.74
C THR A 162 -4.88 -1.98 2.53
N GLY A 163 -4.55 -2.66 3.62
CA GLY A 163 -5.54 -3.36 4.46
C GLY A 163 -5.98 -4.72 3.91
N LEU A 164 -5.31 -5.23 2.87
CA LEU A 164 -5.52 -6.58 2.38
C LEU A 164 -4.50 -7.53 3.02
N SER A 165 -4.95 -8.58 3.72
CA SER A 165 -4.11 -9.59 4.35
C SER A 165 -4.30 -10.96 3.69
N GLY A 166 -3.37 -11.89 3.95
CA GLY A 166 -3.48 -13.28 3.49
C GLY A 166 -3.37 -13.47 1.97
N VAL A 167 -2.85 -12.48 1.24
CA VAL A 167 -2.61 -12.56 -0.20
C VAL A 167 -1.16 -12.84 -0.52
N ILE A 168 -0.93 -13.58 -1.61
CA ILE A 168 0.42 -13.89 -2.10
C ILE A 168 0.60 -13.38 -3.54
N PRO A 169 1.82 -12.96 -3.93
CA PRO A 169 2.12 -12.65 -5.32
C PRO A 169 1.75 -13.79 -6.29
N GLY A 170 1.20 -13.43 -7.44
CA GLY A 170 0.65 -14.32 -8.47
C GLY A 170 -0.77 -14.81 -8.19
N GLN A 171 -1.38 -14.43 -7.07
CA GLN A 171 -2.78 -14.80 -6.77
C GLN A 171 -3.75 -13.94 -7.57
N GLU A 172 -4.72 -14.56 -8.25
CA GLU A 172 -5.83 -13.85 -8.87
C GLU A 172 -6.92 -13.53 -7.84
N ILE A 173 -7.44 -12.30 -7.88
CA ILE A 173 -8.50 -11.79 -7.02
C ILE A 173 -9.57 -11.06 -7.84
N GLN A 174 -10.84 -11.24 -7.47
CA GLN A 174 -11.96 -10.48 -8.00
C GLN A 174 -12.24 -9.29 -7.09
N MET A 175 -12.41 -8.11 -7.66
CA MET A 175 -12.46 -6.85 -6.92
C MET A 175 -13.56 -5.94 -7.46
N GLU A 176 -14.22 -5.21 -6.55
CA GLU A 176 -15.10 -4.10 -6.86
C GLU A 176 -14.51 -2.81 -6.25
N ILE A 177 -14.15 -1.85 -7.11
CA ILE A 177 -13.55 -0.58 -6.75
C ILE A 177 -14.66 0.46 -6.55
N LYS A 178 -14.73 1.09 -5.38
CA LYS A 178 -15.67 2.16 -5.06
C LYS A 178 -14.93 3.43 -4.69
N SER A 179 -15.38 4.56 -5.22
CA SER A 179 -14.84 5.87 -4.88
C SER A 179 -15.89 6.95 -5.14
N PRO A 180 -15.98 7.99 -4.30
CA PRO A 180 -16.80 9.17 -4.59
C PRO A 180 -16.37 9.91 -5.87
N SER A 181 -15.15 9.67 -6.36
CA SER A 181 -14.63 10.25 -7.59
C SER A 181 -14.94 9.43 -8.85
N LEU A 182 -15.60 8.28 -8.70
CA LEU A 182 -16.06 7.44 -9.80
C LEU A 182 -17.58 7.53 -9.89
N ALA A 183 -18.10 7.57 -11.12
CA ALA A 183 -19.55 7.63 -11.34
C ALA A 183 -20.28 6.37 -10.86
N GLU A 184 -19.61 5.22 -10.95
CA GLU A 184 -20.13 3.92 -10.54
C GLU A 184 -19.01 2.99 -10.05
N PRO A 185 -19.34 1.93 -9.28
CA PRO A 185 -18.37 0.92 -8.88
C PRO A 185 -17.78 0.18 -10.09
N ILE A 186 -16.46 -0.01 -10.09
CA ILE A 186 -15.74 -0.68 -11.17
C ILE A 186 -15.41 -2.11 -10.76
N ARG A 187 -15.92 -3.10 -11.49
CA ARG A 187 -15.63 -4.52 -11.28
C ARG A 187 -14.46 -4.98 -12.14
N VAL A 188 -13.48 -5.62 -11.51
CA VAL A 188 -12.25 -6.09 -12.17
C VAL A 188 -11.80 -7.44 -11.62
N LYS A 189 -11.01 -8.15 -12.41
CA LYS A 189 -10.11 -9.20 -11.91
C LYS A 189 -8.68 -8.75 -12.06
N GLY A 190 -7.84 -9.17 -11.12
CA GLY A 190 -6.43 -8.86 -11.20
C GLY A 190 -5.54 -9.82 -10.46
N GLU A 191 -4.28 -9.82 -10.85
CA GLU A 191 -3.22 -10.60 -10.23
C GLU A 191 -2.45 -9.73 -9.23
N VAL A 192 -2.28 -10.24 -8.02
CA VAL A 192 -1.42 -9.62 -7.01
C VAL A 192 0.03 -9.65 -7.53
N ARG A 193 0.60 -8.49 -7.83
CA ARG A 193 1.99 -8.38 -8.30
C ARG A 193 2.98 -8.40 -7.15
N TYR A 194 2.64 -7.70 -6.08
CA TYR A 194 3.42 -7.68 -4.86
C TYR A 194 2.53 -7.39 -3.67
N HIS A 195 2.96 -7.89 -2.51
CA HIS A 195 2.35 -7.61 -1.23
C HIS A 195 3.45 -7.32 -0.22
N THR A 196 3.39 -6.14 0.39
CA THR A 196 4.38 -5.69 1.37
C THR A 196 3.92 -5.97 2.80
N GLU A 197 4.84 -6.04 3.76
CA GLU A 197 4.51 -6.11 5.19
C GLU A 197 3.81 -4.85 5.70
N SER A 198 3.89 -3.78 4.90
CA SER A 198 3.13 -2.56 5.14
C SER A 198 1.64 -2.70 4.83
N GLY A 199 1.22 -3.87 4.36
CA GLY A 199 -0.13 -4.14 3.90
C GLY A 199 -0.40 -3.57 2.51
N TYR A 200 0.61 -2.95 1.85
CA TYR A 200 0.46 -2.40 0.52
C TYR A 200 0.49 -3.53 -0.50
N THR A 201 -0.55 -3.58 -1.32
CA THR A 201 -0.70 -4.60 -2.36
C THR A 201 -0.86 -3.90 -3.69
N GLY A 202 0.02 -4.23 -4.63
CA GLY A 202 -0.11 -3.85 -6.02
C GLY A 202 -0.85 -4.94 -6.79
N VAL A 203 -1.92 -4.58 -7.48
CA VAL A 203 -2.72 -5.52 -8.27
C VAL A 203 -2.75 -5.06 -9.72
N GLN A 204 -2.39 -5.95 -10.64
CA GLN A 204 -2.48 -5.70 -12.08
C GLN A 204 -3.80 -6.25 -12.62
N PHE A 205 -4.51 -5.49 -13.44
CA PHE A 205 -5.77 -5.95 -14.01
C PHE A 205 -5.52 -7.04 -15.06
N SER A 206 -6.11 -8.21 -14.85
CA SER A 206 -6.20 -9.29 -15.84
C SER A 206 -7.49 -9.18 -16.65
N GLN A 207 -8.57 -8.69 -16.03
CA GLN A 207 -9.86 -8.44 -16.69
C GLN A 207 -10.48 -7.12 -16.21
N ILE A 208 -10.79 -6.23 -17.15
CA ILE A 208 -11.52 -4.98 -16.95
C ILE A 208 -12.30 -4.65 -18.24
N SER A 209 -13.51 -4.12 -18.11
CA SER A 209 -14.29 -3.71 -19.29
C SER A 209 -13.69 -2.46 -19.95
N THR A 210 -13.92 -2.26 -21.25
CA THR A 210 -13.49 -1.06 -21.97
C THR A 210 -14.08 0.22 -21.39
N GLU A 211 -15.32 0.14 -20.91
CA GLU A 211 -16.03 1.25 -20.26
C GLU A 211 -15.36 1.63 -18.94
N SER A 212 -15.16 0.67 -18.03
CA SER A 212 -14.48 0.93 -16.76
C SER A 212 -13.04 1.40 -16.95
N LYS A 213 -12.34 0.89 -17.97
CA LYS A 213 -11.01 1.37 -18.32
C LYS A 213 -11.02 2.83 -18.77
N SER A 214 -12.01 3.23 -19.57
CA SER A 214 -12.20 4.63 -20.00
C SER A 214 -12.46 5.55 -18.81
N ILE A 215 -13.31 5.14 -17.86
CA ILE A 215 -13.58 5.90 -16.61
C ILE A 215 -12.28 6.15 -15.83
N LEU A 216 -11.43 5.12 -15.67
CA LEU A 216 -10.15 5.28 -14.99
C LEU A 216 -9.19 6.22 -15.75
N ILE A 217 -9.13 6.11 -17.08
CA ILE A 217 -8.28 6.99 -17.91
C ILE A 217 -8.71 8.46 -17.73
N ASP A 218 -10.01 8.73 -17.79
CA ASP A 218 -10.54 10.09 -17.68
C ASP A 218 -10.31 10.68 -16.29
N TYR A 219 -10.48 9.88 -15.25
CA TYR A 219 -10.12 10.26 -13.88
C TYR A 219 -8.64 10.64 -13.77
N ILE A 220 -7.73 9.80 -14.28
CA ILE A 220 -6.28 10.03 -14.19
C ILE A 220 -5.88 11.33 -14.89
N LYS A 221 -6.45 11.60 -16.06
CA LYS A 221 -6.21 12.87 -16.79
C LYS A 221 -6.67 14.08 -15.98
N HIS A 222 -7.85 14.01 -15.35
CA HIS A 222 -8.37 15.11 -14.54
C HIS A 222 -7.53 15.33 -13.28
N SER A 223 -7.12 14.27 -12.58
CA SER A 223 -6.25 14.39 -11.40
C SER A 223 -4.90 15.03 -11.73
N ALA A 224 -4.29 14.68 -12.87
CA ALA A 224 -3.02 15.27 -13.29
C ALA A 224 -3.13 16.78 -13.55
N LEU A 225 -4.26 17.25 -14.10
CA LEU A 225 -4.50 18.67 -14.35
C LEU A 225 -4.72 19.47 -13.06
N THR A 226 -5.37 18.88 -12.05
CA THR A 226 -5.59 19.54 -10.75
C THR A 226 -4.28 19.74 -9.98
N THR A 227 -3.40 18.73 -9.96
CA THR A 227 -2.09 18.83 -9.28
C THR A 227 -1.20 19.91 -9.87
N ILE A 228 -1.28 20.17 -11.19
CA ILE A 228 -0.50 21.23 -11.85
C ILE A 228 -1.00 22.63 -11.45
N LYS A 229 -2.31 22.81 -11.25
CA LYS A 229 -2.89 24.10 -10.85
C LYS A 229 -2.62 24.47 -9.40
N GLU A 230 -2.40 23.48 -8.52
CA GLU A 230 -2.06 23.71 -7.12
C GLU A 230 -0.56 23.99 -6.90
N ALA A 231 0.27 23.67 -7.89
CA ALA A 231 1.72 23.88 -7.84
C ALA A 231 2.21 25.16 -8.56
N ALA A 232 1.29 25.93 -9.16
CA ALA A 232 1.55 27.19 -9.87
C ALA A 232 1.03 28.38 -9.07
#